data_AF-A0A914P092-F1
#
_entry.id   AF-A0A914P092-F1
#
_cell.length_a   1.000
_cell.length_b   1.000
_cell.length_c   1.000
_cell.angle_alpha   90.00
_cell.angle_beta   90.00
_cell.angle_gamma   90.00
#
_symmetry.space_group_name_H-M   'P 1'
#
loop_
_entity.id
_entity.type
_entity.pdbx_description
1 polymer ?
#
loop_
_entity_poly.entity_id
_entity_poly.type
_entity_poly.pdbx_seq_one_letter_code
_entity_poly.pdbx_strand_id
1 'polypeptide(L)'
;MFLKALDVVTIRELAKRVNVIPVIAKSDTTCKDELVRFKKKILSELKSNNIEIYQFPIDDETVRKENEALNSLMPFAVVGSTDFVDKEGKMVRARRYPWGIVEVENVDHCDFVKLHRRERLREMKMKDGDCGPKMMEAFKQKEKEFRDEMKQKDDDFQRQFIDRVNAKEEELKRREEVILMREKEQREKFEEEYSRLESSLNSVREEKAKLEAKNTLHGKKNKQRL
;
A
#
# COMPACT_ATOMS: atom_id res chain seq x y z
N MET A 1 20.22 14.23 -27.72
CA MET A 1 19.03 13.40 -27.43
C MET A 1 18.12 13.48 -28.64
N PHE A 2 17.74 12.34 -29.19
CA PHE A 2 16.93 12.24 -30.40
C PHE A 2 15.45 12.07 -30.08
N LEU A 3 15.15 11.29 -29.05
CA LEU A 3 13.87 11.31 -28.36
C LEU A 3 13.74 12.61 -27.57
N LYS A 4 12.54 13.17 -27.55
CA LYS A 4 12.26 14.34 -26.73
C LYS A 4 12.33 13.94 -25.27
N ALA A 5 12.80 14.85 -24.42
CA ALA A 5 12.88 14.60 -22.97
C ALA A 5 11.52 14.19 -22.38
N LEU A 6 10.42 14.76 -22.90
CA LEU A 6 9.07 14.40 -22.51
C LEU A 6 8.78 12.91 -22.79
N ASP A 7 9.08 12.44 -24.00
CA ASP A 7 8.83 11.04 -24.42
C ASP A 7 9.59 10.06 -23.53
N VAL A 8 10.84 10.38 -23.18
CA VAL A 8 11.66 9.53 -22.29
C VAL A 8 11.00 9.39 -20.92
N VAL A 9 10.52 10.50 -20.34
CA VAL A 9 9.89 10.48 -19.01
C VAL A 9 8.55 9.76 -19.03
N THR A 10 7.68 10.04 -20.01
CA THR A 10 6.36 9.41 -20.11
C THR A 10 6.48 7.92 -20.40
N ILE A 11 7.30 7.52 -21.37
CA ILE A 11 7.46 6.10 -21.71
C ILE A 11 8.03 5.32 -20.52
N ARG A 12 9.01 5.89 -19.80
CA ARG A 12 9.59 5.25 -18.61
C ARG A 12 8.56 5.02 -17.50
N GLU A 13 7.65 5.96 -17.28
CA GLU A 13 6.62 5.80 -16.25
C GLU A 13 5.52 4.83 -16.69
N LEU A 14 5.16 4.84 -17.98
CA LEU A 14 4.18 3.92 -18.56
C LEU A 14 4.68 2.47 -18.59
N ALA A 15 5.94 2.25 -18.97
CA ALA A 15 6.55 0.93 -19.09
C ALA A 15 6.50 0.11 -17.78
N LYS A 16 6.41 0.77 -16.62
CA LYS A 16 6.26 0.11 -15.31
C LYS A 16 4.93 -0.60 -15.12
N ARG A 17 3.89 -0.19 -15.86
CA ARG A 17 2.50 -0.62 -15.63
C ARG A 17 1.84 -1.23 -16.85
N VAL A 18 2.30 -0.86 -18.05
CA VAL A 18 1.71 -1.30 -19.31
C VAL A 18 2.77 -1.77 -20.30
N ASN A 19 2.35 -2.67 -21.19
CA ASN A 19 3.15 -3.09 -22.33
C ASN A 19 3.23 -1.95 -23.35
N VAL A 20 4.42 -1.37 -23.53
CA VAL A 20 4.63 -0.27 -24.48
C VAL A 20 5.18 -0.79 -25.81
N ILE A 21 4.49 -0.47 -26.91
CA ILE A 21 4.93 -0.75 -28.28
C ILE A 21 5.29 0.59 -28.95
N PRO A 22 6.58 0.91 -29.16
CA PRO A 22 6.95 2.12 -29.87
C PRO A 22 6.57 2.08 -31.35
N VAL A 23 6.02 3.18 -31.83
CA VAL A 23 5.57 3.38 -33.21
C VAL A 23 6.09 4.72 -33.73
N ILE A 24 6.60 4.72 -34.96
CA ILE A 24 6.99 5.90 -35.72
C ILE A 24 5.77 6.33 -36.54
N ALA A 25 5.17 7.45 -36.14
CA ALA A 25 4.04 8.03 -36.86
C ALA A 25 4.50 8.76 -38.12
N LYS A 26 3.62 8.83 -39.13
CA LYS A 26 3.85 9.55 -40.39
C LYS A 26 5.16 9.15 -41.06
N SER A 27 5.43 7.84 -41.15
CA SER A 27 6.67 7.33 -41.74
C SER A 27 6.83 7.67 -43.22
N ASP A 28 5.76 8.08 -43.89
CA ASP A 28 5.75 8.63 -45.25
C ASP A 28 6.56 9.93 -45.40
N THR A 29 6.95 10.57 -44.29
CA THR A 29 7.81 11.76 -44.28
C THR A 29 9.31 11.44 -44.31
N THR A 30 9.69 10.18 -44.15
CA THR A 30 11.10 9.75 -44.05
C THR A 30 11.46 8.76 -45.15
N CYS A 31 12.68 8.84 -45.68
CA CYS A 31 13.16 7.87 -46.67
C CYS A 31 13.47 6.51 -46.02
N LYS A 32 13.47 5.43 -46.82
CA LYS A 32 13.72 4.06 -46.32
C LYS A 32 15.07 3.93 -45.59
N ASP A 33 16.14 4.53 -46.14
CA ASP A 33 17.47 4.49 -45.51
C ASP A 33 17.54 5.28 -44.20
N GLU A 34 16.87 6.44 -44.17
CA GLU A 34 16.76 7.26 -42.97
C GLU A 34 15.97 6.54 -41.90
N LEU A 35 14.87 5.88 -42.27
CA LEU A 35 14.03 5.11 -41.37
C LEU A 35 14.80 3.99 -40.69
N VAL A 36 15.68 3.28 -41.41
CA VAL A 36 16.53 2.23 -40.80
C VAL A 36 17.47 2.81 -39.75
N ARG A 37 18.09 3.97 -40.04
CA ARG A 37 18.94 4.67 -39.06
C ARG A 37 18.12 5.20 -37.87
N PHE A 38 16.92 5.69 -38.14
CA PHE A 38 15.97 6.21 -37.17
C PHE A 38 15.54 5.13 -36.18
N LYS A 39 15.14 3.95 -36.67
CA LYS A 39 14.77 2.77 -35.87
C LYS A 39 15.92 2.37 -34.93
N LYS A 40 17.14 2.24 -35.46
CA LYS A 40 18.33 1.90 -34.65
C LYS A 40 18.61 2.92 -33.55
N LYS A 41 18.48 4.22 -33.86
CA LYS A 41 18.74 5.30 -32.90
C LYS A 41 17.71 5.32 -31.77
N ILE A 42 16.42 5.15 -32.08
CA ILE A 42 15.36 5.04 -31.07
C ILE A 42 15.62 3.86 -30.15
N LEU A 43 15.90 2.67 -30.69
CA LEU A 43 16.17 1.49 -29.88
C LEU A 43 17.39 1.67 -28.98
N SER A 44 18.44 2.31 -29.49
CA SER A 44 19.64 2.60 -28.69
C SER A 44 19.34 3.57 -27.54
N GLU A 45 18.55 4.62 -27.78
CA GLU A 45 18.19 5.57 -26.72
C GLU A 45 17.22 4.98 -25.70
N LEU A 46 16.27 4.13 -26.11
CA LEU A 46 15.39 3.42 -25.18
C LEU A 46 16.21 2.52 -24.24
N LYS A 47 17.18 1.77 -24.79
CA LYS A 47 18.09 0.93 -24.01
C LYS A 47 18.96 1.75 -23.07
N SER A 48 19.54 2.86 -23.51
CA SER A 48 20.40 3.70 -22.66
C SER A 48 19.65 4.38 -21.52
N ASN A 49 18.34 4.55 -21.65
CA ASN A 49 17.48 5.12 -20.61
C ASN A 49 16.79 4.04 -19.73
N ASN A 50 17.20 2.76 -19.86
CA ASN A 50 16.62 1.61 -19.17
C ASN A 50 15.10 1.51 -19.33
N ILE A 51 14.59 1.79 -20.53
CA ILE A 51 13.18 1.66 -20.85
C ILE A 51 12.93 0.30 -21.49
N GLU A 52 12.17 -0.55 -20.79
CA GLU A 52 11.72 -1.83 -21.32
C GLU A 52 10.50 -1.63 -22.23
N ILE A 53 10.63 -2.09 -23.48
CA ILE A 53 9.54 -2.13 -24.44
C ILE A 53 9.01 -3.56 -24.57
N TYR A 54 7.75 -3.68 -24.97
CA TYR A 54 7.14 -4.97 -25.21
C TYR A 54 7.85 -5.71 -26.35
N GLN A 55 8.29 -6.93 -26.07
CA GLN A 55 8.79 -7.89 -27.05
C GLN A 55 7.78 -9.01 -27.19
N PHE A 56 7.49 -9.40 -28.42
CA PHE A 56 6.62 -10.53 -28.69
C PHE A 56 7.29 -11.81 -28.20
N PRO A 57 6.58 -12.65 -27.41
CA PRO A 57 7.14 -13.89 -26.87
C PRO A 57 7.46 -14.86 -28.01
N ILE A 58 8.58 -15.58 -27.86
CA ILE A 58 9.15 -16.49 -28.85
C ILE A 58 9.03 -17.96 -28.36
N ASP A 59 8.43 -18.16 -27.18
CA ASP A 59 8.38 -19.46 -26.49
C ASP A 59 7.49 -20.50 -27.19
N ASP A 60 6.50 -20.06 -27.97
CA ASP A 60 5.62 -20.94 -28.72
C ASP A 60 6.11 -21.11 -30.16
N GLU A 61 6.54 -22.33 -30.48
CA GLU A 61 7.12 -22.73 -31.77
C GLU A 61 6.19 -22.43 -32.97
N THR A 62 4.87 -22.41 -32.77
CA THR A 62 3.88 -22.19 -33.83
C THR A 62 3.86 -20.75 -34.32
N VAL A 63 4.08 -19.78 -33.42
CA VAL A 63 4.04 -18.34 -33.69
C VAL A 63 5.42 -17.70 -33.68
N ARG A 64 6.46 -18.48 -33.33
CA ARG A 64 7.84 -18.03 -33.16
C ARG A 64 8.38 -17.23 -34.34
N LYS A 65 8.30 -17.82 -35.55
CA LYS A 65 8.84 -17.20 -36.78
C LYS A 65 8.22 -15.84 -37.07
N GLU A 66 6.93 -15.71 -36.80
CA GLU A 66 6.19 -14.49 -37.06
C GLU A 66 6.46 -13.43 -35.98
N ASN A 67 6.55 -13.85 -34.72
CA ASN A 67 6.89 -12.98 -33.60
C ASN A 67 8.34 -12.47 -33.70
N GLU A 68 9.28 -13.29 -34.17
CA GLU A 68 10.65 -12.86 -34.51
C GLU A 68 10.64 -11.78 -35.61
N ALA A 69 9.87 -11.98 -36.68
CA ALA A 69 9.71 -10.98 -37.73
C ALA A 69 9.12 -9.67 -37.19
N LEU A 70 8.10 -9.74 -36.33
CA LEU A 70 7.50 -8.56 -35.69
C LEU A 70 8.49 -7.83 -34.76
N ASN A 71 9.25 -8.57 -33.96
CA ASN A 71 10.29 -8.00 -33.10
C ASN A 71 11.38 -7.28 -33.92
N SER A 72 11.75 -7.82 -35.09
CA SER A 72 12.73 -7.19 -35.99
C SER A 72 12.25 -5.87 -36.62
N LEU A 73 10.93 -5.70 -36.74
CA LEU A 73 10.33 -4.52 -37.35
C LEU A 73 10.19 -3.35 -36.38
N MET A 74 10.37 -3.60 -35.09
CA MET A 74 10.25 -2.59 -34.05
C MET A 74 11.34 -1.53 -34.14
N PRO A 75 11.01 -0.24 -33.92
CA PRO A 75 9.65 0.32 -33.80
C PRO A 75 8.90 0.36 -35.14
N PHE A 76 7.59 0.10 -35.13
CA PHE A 76 6.78 0.03 -36.35
C PHE A 76 6.66 1.38 -37.05
N ALA A 77 6.82 1.41 -38.36
CA ALA A 77 6.68 2.62 -39.17
C ALA A 77 5.28 2.66 -39.80
N VAL A 78 4.41 3.54 -39.30
CA VAL A 78 3.00 3.56 -39.71
C VAL A 78 2.61 4.86 -40.40
N VAL A 79 1.71 4.71 -41.37
CA VAL A 79 1.00 5.79 -42.04
C VAL A 79 -0.48 5.59 -41.78
N GLY A 80 -1.18 6.64 -41.38
CA GLY A 80 -2.64 6.61 -41.19
C GLY A 80 -3.32 7.48 -42.24
N SER A 81 -4.41 6.97 -42.83
CA SER A 81 -5.31 7.73 -43.69
C SER A 81 -6.75 7.30 -43.43
N THR A 82 -7.67 8.27 -43.40
CA THR A 82 -9.12 8.05 -43.43
C THR A 82 -9.67 8.08 -44.85
N ASP A 83 -8.90 8.57 -45.80
CA ASP A 83 -9.36 8.86 -47.15
C ASP A 83 -9.16 7.64 -48.05
N PHE A 84 -10.13 7.42 -48.93
CA PHE A 84 -10.11 6.37 -49.93
C PHE A 84 -9.75 6.94 -51.29
N VAL A 85 -8.89 6.24 -52.00
CA VAL A 85 -8.49 6.56 -53.36
C VAL A 85 -8.81 5.38 -54.25
N ASP A 86 -9.49 5.64 -55.37
CA ASP A 86 -9.70 4.62 -56.39
C ASP A 86 -8.38 4.35 -57.13
N LYS A 87 -7.95 3.09 -57.08
CA LYS A 87 -6.82 2.55 -57.83
C LYS A 87 -7.29 1.29 -58.53
N GLU A 88 -7.35 1.32 -59.86
CA GLU A 88 -7.72 0.17 -60.70
C GLU A 88 -9.11 -0.43 -60.35
N GLY A 89 -10.08 0.42 -59.98
CA GLY A 89 -11.43 0.00 -59.63
C GLY A 89 -11.57 -0.54 -58.20
N LYS A 90 -10.50 -0.46 -57.40
CA LYS A 90 -10.52 -0.80 -55.97
C LYS A 90 -10.30 0.45 -55.14
N MET A 91 -11.23 0.69 -54.22
CA MET A 91 -11.14 1.74 -53.22
C MET A 91 -10.14 1.32 -52.14
N VAL A 92 -8.94 1.92 -52.15
CA VAL A 92 -7.88 1.65 -51.17
C VAL A 92 -7.68 2.84 -50.25
N ARG A 93 -7.38 2.57 -48.97
CA ARG A 93 -7.04 3.63 -48.02
C ARG A 93 -5.64 4.16 -48.31
N ALA A 94 -5.54 5.43 -48.66
CA ALA A 94 -4.27 6.00 -49.09
C ALA A 94 -4.17 7.51 -48.81
N ARG A 95 -2.94 8.02 -48.78
CA ARG A 95 -2.66 9.46 -48.75
C ARG A 95 -2.22 9.89 -50.14
N ARG A 96 -2.88 10.92 -50.68
CA ARG A 96 -2.54 11.47 -52.00
C ARG A 96 -1.59 12.65 -51.84
N TYR A 97 -0.49 12.60 -52.58
CA TYR A 97 0.47 13.69 -52.74
C TYR A 97 0.61 14.05 -54.22
N PRO A 98 1.12 15.25 -54.55
CA PRO A 98 1.41 15.63 -55.94
C PRO A 98 2.38 14.67 -56.65
N TRP A 99 3.27 14.03 -55.90
CA TRP A 99 4.28 13.09 -56.41
C TRP A 99 3.86 11.61 -56.37
N GLY A 100 2.68 11.28 -55.83
CA GLY A 100 2.24 9.89 -55.76
C GLY A 100 1.21 9.60 -54.68
N ILE A 101 0.84 8.32 -54.58
CA ILE A 101 -0.16 7.83 -53.63
C ILE A 101 0.52 6.86 -52.68
N VAL A 102 0.38 7.10 -51.37
CA VAL A 102 0.89 6.21 -50.32
C VAL A 102 -0.26 5.39 -49.77
N GLU A 103 -0.32 4.13 -50.20
CA GLU A 103 -1.27 3.14 -49.69
C GLU A 103 -0.94 2.74 -48.24
N VAL A 104 -1.95 2.79 -47.37
CA VAL A 104 -1.83 2.43 -45.94
C VAL A 104 -1.82 0.92 -45.73
N GLU A 105 -2.46 0.16 -46.62
CA GLU A 105 -2.54 -1.31 -46.50
C GLU A 105 -1.44 -2.02 -47.29
N ASN A 106 -0.48 -1.27 -47.84
CA ASN A 106 0.62 -1.83 -48.61
C ASN A 106 1.87 -1.98 -47.71
N VAL A 107 2.38 -3.22 -47.62
CA VAL A 107 3.52 -3.59 -46.78
C VAL A 107 4.82 -2.93 -47.25
N ASP A 108 4.94 -2.60 -48.55
CA ASP A 108 6.12 -1.92 -49.09
C ASP A 108 6.18 -0.43 -48.74
N HIS A 109 5.04 0.13 -48.34
CA HIS A 109 4.87 1.53 -47.97
C HIS A 109 4.86 1.75 -46.44
N CYS A 110 4.23 0.84 -45.68
CA CYS A 110 4.24 0.94 -44.22
C CYS A 110 3.99 -0.40 -43.51
N ASP A 111 4.38 -0.45 -42.24
CA ASP A 111 4.23 -1.61 -41.37
C ASP A 111 2.80 -1.73 -40.78
N PHE A 112 1.83 -0.94 -41.27
CA PHE A 112 0.48 -0.84 -40.70
C PHE A 112 -0.28 -2.18 -40.70
N VAL A 113 -0.16 -2.95 -41.79
CA VAL A 113 -0.81 -4.27 -41.91
C VAL A 113 -0.29 -5.24 -40.85
N LYS A 114 1.01 -5.18 -40.54
CA LYS A 114 1.63 -6.03 -39.52
C LYS A 114 1.26 -5.62 -38.09
N LEU A 115 0.85 -4.36 -37.91
CA LEU A 115 0.26 -3.86 -36.67
C LEU A 115 -1.23 -4.23 -36.53
N HIS A 116 -1.89 -4.80 -37.55
CA HIS A 116 -3.29 -5.26 -37.48
C HIS A 116 -3.48 -6.52 -36.60
N ARG A 117 -2.73 -6.58 -35.50
CA ARG A 117 -2.89 -7.37 -34.29
C ARG A 117 -4.34 -7.58 -33.86
N ARG A 118 -5.27 -6.67 -34.21
CA ARG A 118 -6.71 -6.84 -33.97
C ARG A 118 -7.28 -8.12 -34.58
N GLU A 119 -6.80 -8.53 -35.76
CA GLU A 119 -7.30 -9.72 -36.46
C GLU A 119 -6.71 -11.01 -35.83
N ARG A 120 -5.40 -11.00 -35.51
CA ARG A 120 -4.78 -12.09 -34.72
C ARG A 120 -5.32 -12.22 -33.30
N LEU A 121 -5.57 -11.12 -32.59
CA LEU A 121 -6.12 -11.14 -31.23
C LEU A 121 -7.53 -11.76 -31.23
N ARG A 122 -8.33 -11.47 -32.26
CA ARG A 122 -9.63 -12.12 -32.49
C ARG A 122 -9.49 -13.63 -32.73
N GLU A 123 -8.52 -14.06 -33.54
CA GLU A 123 -8.26 -15.49 -33.80
C GLU A 123 -7.73 -16.23 -32.56
N MET A 124 -6.88 -15.59 -31.76
CA MET A 124 -6.30 -16.13 -30.52
C MET A 124 -7.24 -16.05 -29.31
N LYS A 125 -8.49 -15.60 -29.46
CA LYS A 125 -9.48 -15.40 -28.38
C LYS A 125 -8.99 -14.50 -27.23
N MET A 126 -7.98 -13.67 -27.45
CA MET A 126 -7.57 -12.67 -26.46
C MET A 126 -8.47 -11.44 -26.65
N LYS A 127 -9.29 -11.12 -25.64
CA LYS A 127 -10.16 -9.94 -25.70
C LYS A 127 -9.33 -8.70 -25.41
N ASP A 128 -9.73 -7.55 -25.94
CA ASP A 128 -9.11 -6.22 -25.69
C ASP A 128 -9.10 -5.79 -24.20
N GLY A 129 -9.59 -6.63 -23.28
CA GLY A 129 -9.59 -6.45 -21.83
C GLY A 129 -8.64 -7.38 -21.06
N ASP A 130 -7.91 -8.26 -21.75
CA ASP A 130 -6.88 -9.09 -21.12
C ASP A 130 -5.62 -8.23 -20.96
N CYS A 131 -5.66 -7.32 -19.98
CA CYS A 131 -4.47 -6.68 -19.42
C CYS A 131 -3.43 -7.79 -19.21
N GLY A 132 -2.40 -7.80 -20.05
CA GLY A 132 -1.45 -8.92 -20.11
C GLY A 132 -0.92 -9.32 -18.73
N PRO A 133 -0.44 -10.57 -18.56
CA PRO A 133 -0.14 -11.16 -17.24
C PRO A 133 0.67 -10.23 -16.32
N LYS A 134 1.66 -9.52 -16.86
CA LYS A 134 2.47 -8.52 -16.14
C LYS A 134 1.67 -7.40 -15.47
N MET A 135 0.61 -6.89 -16.10
CA MET A 135 -0.20 -5.81 -15.54
C MET A 135 -1.08 -6.34 -14.39
N MET A 136 -1.68 -7.52 -14.57
CA MET A 136 -2.47 -8.16 -13.51
C MET A 136 -1.60 -8.53 -12.30
N GLU A 137 -0.38 -9.02 -12.53
CA GLU A 137 0.60 -9.28 -11.47
C GLU A 137 1.00 -7.99 -10.74
N ALA A 138 1.28 -6.90 -11.47
CA ALA A 138 1.61 -5.62 -10.87
C ALA A 138 0.44 -5.04 -10.03
N PHE A 139 -0.80 -5.18 -10.49
CA PHE A 139 -1.98 -4.79 -9.70
C PHE A 139 -2.15 -5.66 -8.46
N LYS A 140 -2.04 -6.99 -8.59
CA LYS A 140 -2.13 -7.93 -7.46
C LYS A 140 -1.02 -7.68 -6.44
N GLN A 141 0.19 -7.38 -6.90
CA GLN A 141 1.31 -7.07 -6.03
C GLN A 141 1.08 -5.76 -5.28
N LYS A 142 0.61 -4.70 -5.95
CA LYS A 142 0.26 -3.44 -5.28
C LYS A 142 -0.90 -3.59 -4.29
N GLU A 143 -1.92 -4.38 -4.62
CA GLU A 143 -3.01 -4.68 -3.68
C GLU A 143 -2.50 -5.46 -2.47
N LYS A 144 -1.52 -6.35 -2.66
CA LYS A 144 -0.90 -7.10 -1.57
C LYS A 144 -0.05 -6.19 -0.69
N GLU A 145 0.81 -5.36 -1.27
CA GLU A 145 1.64 -4.37 -0.56
C GLU A 145 0.77 -3.43 0.28
N PHE A 146 -0.32 -2.89 -0.30
CA PHE A 146 -1.24 -2.02 0.42
C PHE A 146 -1.94 -2.74 1.59
N ARG A 147 -2.30 -4.00 1.40
CA ARG A 147 -2.93 -4.82 2.44
C ARG A 147 -1.95 -5.17 3.56
N ASP A 148 -0.71 -5.45 3.22
CA ASP A 148 0.37 -5.73 4.17
C ASP A 148 0.73 -4.46 4.98
N GLU A 149 0.77 -3.28 4.34
CA GLU A 149 0.94 -1.99 5.04
C GLU A 149 -0.20 -1.68 6.01
N MET A 150 -1.45 -1.94 5.62
CA MET A 150 -2.60 -1.74 6.50
C MET A 150 -2.55 -2.71 7.69
N LYS A 151 -2.19 -3.97 7.45
CA LYS A 151 -2.04 -4.96 8.52
C LYS A 151 -0.91 -4.61 9.48
N GLN A 152 0.21 -4.08 8.99
CA GLN A 152 1.30 -3.57 9.82
C GLN A 152 0.84 -2.41 10.71
N LYS A 153 0.07 -1.47 10.16
CA LYS A 153 -0.48 -0.35 10.95
C LYS A 153 -1.47 -0.83 12.01
N ASP A 154 -2.31 -1.81 11.68
CA ASP A 154 -3.25 -2.40 12.64
C ASP A 154 -2.50 -3.14 13.77
N ASP A 155 -1.47 -3.92 13.42
CA ASP A 155 -0.62 -4.64 14.39
C ASP A 155 0.15 -3.68 15.30
N ASP A 156 0.70 -2.59 14.74
CA ASP A 156 1.39 -1.53 15.50
C ASP A 156 0.42 -0.79 16.43
N PHE A 157 -0.80 -0.51 15.96
CA PHE A 157 -1.83 0.13 16.77
C PHE A 157 -2.28 -0.77 17.92
N GLN A 158 -2.44 -2.08 17.68
CA GLN A 158 -2.75 -3.06 18.71
C GLN A 158 -1.63 -3.18 19.75
N ARG A 159 -0.36 -3.20 19.32
CA ARG A 159 0.79 -3.21 20.25
C ARG A 159 0.81 -1.97 21.13
N GLN A 160 0.67 -0.78 20.54
CA GLN A 160 0.60 0.47 21.30
C GLN A 160 -0.59 0.55 22.25
N PHE A 161 -1.69 -0.14 21.93
CA PHE A 161 -2.84 -0.26 22.83
C PHE A 161 -2.53 -1.19 24.00
N ILE A 162 -1.99 -2.38 23.74
CA ILE A 162 -1.61 -3.36 24.78
C ILE A 162 -0.57 -2.77 25.74
N ASP A 163 0.47 -2.10 25.22
CA ASP A 163 1.50 -1.47 26.03
C ASP A 163 0.91 -0.37 26.94
N ARG A 164 -0.04 0.41 26.42
CA ARG A 164 -0.76 1.42 27.22
C ARG A 164 -1.63 0.79 28.30
N VAL A 165 -2.34 -0.29 27.98
CA VAL A 165 -3.17 -1.01 28.97
C VAL A 165 -2.30 -1.59 30.07
N ASN A 166 -1.22 -2.29 29.73
CA ASN A 166 -0.29 -2.87 30.70
C ASN A 166 0.36 -1.80 31.59
N ALA A 167 0.80 -0.67 31.02
CA ALA A 167 1.35 0.44 31.79
C ALA A 167 0.31 1.06 32.74
N LYS A 168 -0.97 1.15 32.32
CA LYS A 168 -2.07 1.65 33.15
C LYS A 168 -2.41 0.68 34.27
N GLU A 169 -2.40 -0.62 33.98
CA GLU A 169 -2.66 -1.69 34.93
C GLU A 169 -1.57 -1.75 36.01
N GLU A 170 -0.29 -1.62 35.63
CA GLU A 170 0.80 -1.46 36.60
C GLU A 170 0.67 -0.19 37.46
N GLU A 171 0.30 0.93 36.85
CA GLU A 171 0.08 2.20 37.56
C GLU A 171 -1.04 2.06 38.59
N LEU A 172 -2.16 1.42 38.21
CA LEU A 172 -3.28 1.11 39.08
C LEU A 172 -2.86 0.21 40.23
N LYS A 173 -2.13 -0.87 39.94
CA LYS A 173 -1.66 -1.83 40.94
C LYS A 173 -0.75 -1.18 42.00
N ARG A 174 0.18 -0.31 41.58
CA ARG A 174 1.02 0.45 42.53
C ARG A 174 0.20 1.40 43.41
N ARG A 175 -0.83 2.03 42.84
CA ARG A 175 -1.74 2.90 43.61
C ARG A 175 -2.56 2.10 44.62
N GLU A 176 -3.07 0.93 44.23
CA GLU A 176 -3.79 0.02 45.12
C GLU A 176 -2.89 -0.45 46.28
N GLU A 177 -1.64 -0.83 46.01
CA GLU A 177 -0.67 -1.22 47.06
C GLU A 177 -0.42 -0.10 48.08
N VAL A 178 -0.29 1.15 47.61
CA VAL A 178 -0.11 2.31 48.50
C VAL A 178 -1.34 2.58 49.34
N ILE A 179 -2.55 2.44 48.77
CA ILE A 179 -3.81 2.58 49.52
C ILE A 179 -3.88 1.50 50.60
N LEU A 180 -3.58 0.25 50.25
CA LEU A 180 -3.60 -0.87 51.18
C LEU A 180 -2.64 -0.68 52.36
N MET A 181 -1.43 -0.18 52.07
CA MET A 181 -0.43 0.13 53.11
C MET A 181 -0.94 1.23 54.06
N ARG A 182 -1.57 2.29 53.53
CA ARG A 182 -2.16 3.35 54.35
C ARG A 182 -3.34 2.87 55.19
N GLU A 183 -4.20 2.02 54.64
CA GLU A 183 -5.31 1.41 55.40
C GLU A 183 -4.77 0.58 56.56
N LYS A 184 -3.71 -0.20 56.33
CA LYS A 184 -3.07 -1.00 57.37
C LYS A 184 -2.47 -0.12 58.47
N GLU A 185 -1.72 0.92 58.12
CA GLU A 185 -1.16 1.87 59.09
C GLU A 185 -2.25 2.57 59.91
N GLN A 186 -3.36 2.98 59.28
CA GLN A 186 -4.48 3.58 59.99
C GLN A 186 -5.13 2.58 60.96
N ARG A 187 -5.25 1.31 60.56
CA ARG A 187 -5.81 0.24 61.40
C ARG A 187 -4.95 -0.03 62.62
N GLU A 188 -3.63 -0.10 62.44
CA GLU A 188 -2.67 -0.27 63.55
C GLU A 188 -2.72 0.92 64.52
N LYS A 189 -2.76 2.17 64.02
CA LYS A 189 -2.93 3.36 64.86
C LYS A 189 -4.24 3.35 65.64
N PHE A 190 -5.33 2.92 65.00
CA PHE A 190 -6.64 2.83 65.64
C PHE A 190 -6.65 1.75 66.74
N GLU A 191 -6.00 0.61 66.52
CA GLU A 191 -5.82 -0.45 67.53
C GLU A 191 -4.96 0.04 68.72
N GLU A 192 -3.87 0.75 68.47
CA GLU A 192 -3.05 1.35 69.54
C GLU A 192 -3.84 2.36 70.37
N GLU A 193 -4.58 3.27 69.73
CA GLU A 193 -5.43 4.23 70.43
C GLU A 193 -6.54 3.55 71.22
N TYR A 194 -7.17 2.51 70.65
CA TYR A 194 -8.18 1.72 71.34
C TYR A 194 -7.61 1.06 72.60
N SER A 195 -6.43 0.46 72.53
CA SER A 195 -5.75 -0.16 73.68
C SER A 195 -5.37 0.85 74.77
N ARG A 196 -4.93 2.05 74.38
CA ARG A 196 -4.66 3.17 75.32
C ARG A 196 -5.93 3.64 76.02
N LEU A 197 -7.02 3.86 75.26
CA LEU A 197 -8.32 4.25 75.79
C LEU A 197 -8.88 3.19 76.75
N GLU A 198 -8.75 1.91 76.42
CA GLU A 198 -9.17 0.80 77.28
C GLU A 198 -8.40 0.78 78.60
N SER A 199 -7.08 1.00 78.55
CA SER A 199 -6.24 1.11 79.75
C SER A 199 -6.65 2.29 80.64
N SER A 200 -6.90 3.47 80.05
CA SER A 200 -7.41 4.64 80.77
C SER A 200 -8.84 4.44 81.31
N LEU A 201 -9.71 3.71 80.58
CA LEU A 201 -11.05 3.38 81.05
C LEU A 201 -10.99 2.47 82.27
N ASN A 202 -10.09 1.48 82.27
CA ASN A 202 -9.89 0.57 83.41
C ASN A 202 -9.36 1.30 84.64
N SER A 203 -8.40 2.23 84.49
CA SER A 203 -7.91 3.02 85.63
C SER A 203 -9.01 3.91 86.22
N VAL A 204 -9.83 4.55 85.38
CA VAL A 204 -10.96 5.35 85.84
C VAL A 204 -12.04 4.48 86.50
N ARG A 205 -12.30 3.28 85.99
CA ARG A 205 -13.20 2.30 86.63
C ARG A 205 -12.69 1.88 88.01
N GLU A 206 -11.40 1.60 88.15
CA GLU A 206 -10.80 1.27 89.44
C GLU A 206 -10.87 2.42 90.44
N GLU A 207 -10.58 3.65 90.01
CA GLU A 207 -10.74 4.83 90.87
C GLU A 207 -12.19 5.05 91.29
N LYS A 208 -13.13 4.91 90.35
CA LYS A 208 -14.57 4.99 90.62
C LYS A 208 -15.00 3.92 91.63
N ALA A 209 -14.56 2.67 91.48
CA ALA A 209 -14.86 1.60 92.42
C ALA A 209 -14.27 1.86 93.82
N LYS A 210 -13.05 2.42 93.90
CA LYS A 210 -12.42 2.82 95.17
C LYS A 210 -13.19 3.96 95.85
N LEU A 211 -13.71 4.93 95.09
CA LEU A 211 -14.53 6.03 95.61
C LEU A 211 -15.92 5.56 96.05
N GLU A 212 -16.56 4.67 95.29
CA GLU A 212 -17.84 4.06 95.67
C GLU A 212 -17.72 3.19 96.92
N ALA A 213 -16.62 2.44 97.08
CA ALA A 213 -16.29 1.70 98.30
C ALA A 213 -16.06 2.63 99.52
N LYS A 214 -15.38 3.77 99.32
CA LYS A 214 -15.22 4.79 100.37
C LYS A 214 -16.55 5.44 100.75
N ASN A 215 -17.41 5.74 99.78
CA ASN A 215 -18.75 6.30 100.03
C ASN A 215 -19.69 5.31 100.73
N THR A 216 -19.63 4.01 100.41
CA THR A 216 -20.40 2.98 101.14
C THR A 216 -19.90 2.74 102.56
N LEU A 217 -18.59 2.89 102.83
CA LEU A 217 -18.03 2.89 104.19
C LEU A 217 -18.41 4.15 104.98
N HIS A 218 -18.47 5.31 104.34
CA HIS A 218 -18.90 6.55 104.97
C HIS A 218 -20.41 6.54 105.29
N GLY A 219 -21.23 5.97 104.40
CA GLY A 219 -22.66 5.74 104.63
C GLY A 219 -22.97 4.76 105.77
N LYS A 220 -22.09 3.78 106.03
CA LYS A 220 -22.25 2.86 107.18
C LYS A 220 -21.86 3.49 108.52
N LYS A 221 -20.89 4.41 108.56
CA LYS A 221 -20.53 5.15 109.79
C LYS A 221 -21.61 6.14 110.24
N ASN A 222 -22.39 6.71 109.31
CA ASN A 222 -23.51 7.60 109.66
C ASN A 222 -24.80 6.86 110.05
N LYS A 223 -24.93 5.56 109.77
CA LYS A 223 -26.08 4.74 110.20
C LYS A 223 -25.93 4.12 111.60
N GLN A 224 -24.76 4.26 112.23
CA GLN A 224 -24.49 3.79 113.60
C GLN A 224 -24.61 4.90 114.65
N ARG A 225 -25.11 6.08 114.27
CA ARG A 225 -25.20 7.27 115.14
C ARG A 225 -26.58 7.95 115.18
N LEU A 226 -27.63 7.21 114.81
CA LEU A 226 -29.03 7.53 115.12
C LEU A 226 -29.72 6.29 115.67
#